data_AF-A0AA38GNX9-F1
#
_entry.id   AF-A0AA38GNX9-F1
#
_cell.length_a   1.000
_cell.length_b   1.000
_cell.length_c   1.000
_cell.angle_alpha   90.00
_cell.angle_beta   90.00
_cell.angle_gamma   90.00
#
_symmetry.space_group_name_H-M   'P 1'
#
loop_
_entity.id
_entity.type
_entity.pdbx_description
1 polymer ?
#
loop_
_entity_poly.entity_id
_entity_poly.type
_entity_poly.pdbx_seq_one_letter_code
_entity_poly.pdbx_strand_id
1 'polypeptide(L)' 'NETGLKLKCLRSDNGGEYYSNEFNDYCSKNGIRRQKTVPGTPQQNGVSKRMNRTIME' A
#
# COMPACT_ATOMS: atom_id res chain seq x y z
N ASN A 1 -12.34 -0.90 -11.14
CA ASN A 1 -12.13 -0.03 -9.96
C ASN A 1 -13.44 0.61 -9.58
N GLU A 2 -13.87 0.46 -8.33
CA GLU A 2 -15.14 0.99 -7.82
C GLU A 2 -15.27 2.52 -8.00
N THR A 3 -14.15 3.24 -7.88
CA THR A 3 -14.10 4.70 -8.07
C THR A 3 -13.88 5.14 -9.52
N GLY A 4 -13.65 4.19 -10.45
CA GLY A 4 -13.20 4.49 -11.82
C GLY A 4 -11.79 5.08 -11.92
N LEU A 5 -11.11 5.35 -10.80
CA LEU A 5 -9.79 5.98 -10.77
C LEU A 5 -8.67 4.95 -10.83
N LYS A 6 -7.56 5.30 -11.51
CA LYS A 6 -6.34 4.47 -11.56
C LYS A 6 -5.41 4.80 -10.39
N LEU A 7 -4.99 3.76 -9.65
CA LEU A 7 -4.01 3.90 -8.59
C LEU A 7 -2.64 4.27 -9.18
N LYS A 8 -2.05 5.39 -8.74
CA LYS A 8 -0.73 5.85 -9.22
C LYS A 8 0.41 5.38 -8.33
N CYS A 9 0.20 5.34 -7.02
CA CYS A 9 1.22 5.01 -6.04
C CYS A 9 0.61 4.21 -4.90
N LEU A 10 1.27 3.12 -4.51
CA LEU A 10 0.93 2.30 -3.36
C LEU A 10 2.04 2.44 -2.32
N ARG A 11 1.69 2.86 -1.10
CA ARG A 11 2.61 2.85 0.04
C ARG A 11 2.23 1.71 0.97
N SER A 12 3.20 0.87 1.28
CA SER A 12 3.05 -0.25 2.22
C SER A 12 4.13 -0.17 3.28
N ASP A 13 3.91 -0.82 4.42
CA ASP A 13 4.95 -0.97 5.43
C ASP A 13 5.94 -2.09 5.05
N ASN A 14 7.01 -2.21 5.82
CA ASN A 14 8.03 -3.24 5.61
C ASN A 14 7.65 -4.59 6.24
N GLY A 15 6.37 -4.90 6.42
CA GLY A 15 5.89 -6.15 7.02
C GLY A 15 6.16 -7.42 6.20
N GLY A 16 6.66 -7.31 4.96
CA GLY A 16 7.00 -8.46 4.12
C GLY A 16 5.83 -9.06 3.33
N GLU A 17 4.60 -8.87 3.78
CA GLU A 17 3.38 -9.45 3.18
C GLU A 17 3.20 -9.07 1.69
N TYR A 18 3.62 -7.85 1.33
CA TYR A 18 3.51 -7.33 -0.03
C TYR A 18 4.80 -7.48 -0.84
N TYR A 19 5.73 -8.35 -0.47
CA TYR A 19 7.02 -8.48 -1.15
C TYR A 19 7.04 -9.52 -2.28
N SER A 20 5.92 -10.18 -2.57
CA SER A 20 5.90 -11.20 -3.64
C SER A 20 6.24 -10.60 -5.01
N ASN A 21 6.98 -11.36 -5.81
CA ASN A 21 7.33 -10.98 -7.19
C ASN A 21 6.07 -10.82 -8.05
N GLU A 22 5.07 -11.69 -7.85
CA GLU A 22 3.77 -11.60 -8.53
C GLU A 22 3.08 -10.26 -8.26
N PHE A 23 3.10 -9.80 -7.01
CA PHE A 23 2.50 -8.51 -6.66
C PHE A 23 3.30 -7.33 -7.21
N ASN A 24 4.62 -7.46 -7.31
CA ASN A 24 5.47 -6.47 -7.95
C ASN A 24 5.18 -6.37 -9.46
N ASP A 25 5.05 -7.51 -10.14
CA ASP A 25 4.71 -7.57 -11.57
C ASP A 25 3.33 -6.99 -11.84
N TYR A 26 2.35 -7.30 -10.98
CA TYR A 26 1.03 -6.69 -11.04
C TYR A 26 1.12 -5.16 -10.95
N CYS A 27 1.86 -4.64 -9.96
CA CYS A 27 2.05 -3.20 -9.79
C CYS A 27 2.73 -2.57 -11.01
N SER A 28 3.78 -3.19 -11.53
CA SER A 28 4.51 -2.72 -12.72
C SER A 28 3.64 -2.68 -13.97
N LYS A 29 2.91 -3.77 -14.26
CA LYS A 29 1.96 -3.86 -15.39
C LYS A 29 0.85 -2.81 -15.32
N ASN A 30 0.42 -2.46 -14.11
CA ASN A 30 -0.58 -1.43 -13.89
C ASN A 30 0.01 -0.01 -13.80
N GLY A 31 1.33 0.17 -13.85
CA GLY A 31 1.99 1.46 -13.72
C GLY A 31 1.87 2.06 -12.30
N ILE A 32 1.72 1.21 -11.30
CA ILE A 32 1.61 1.60 -9.89
C ILE A 32 3.01 1.69 -9.29
N ARG A 33 3.40 2.90 -8.85
CA ARG A 33 4.66 3.09 -8.14
C ARG A 33 4.57 2.54 -6.73
N ARG A 34 5.53 1.71 -6.33
CA ARG A 34 5.60 1.17 -4.96
C ARG A 34 6.48 2.03 -4.07
N GLN A 35 5.99 2.34 -2.87
CA GLN A 35 6.72 3.00 -1.80
C GLN A 35 6.67 2.13 -0.55
N LYS A 36 7.80 2.07 0.14
CA LYS A 36 7.93 1.35 1.40
C LYS A 36 8.20 2.35 2.51
N THR A 37 7.49 2.24 3.63
CA THR A 37 7.79 3.09 4.79
C THR A 37 9.15 2.73 5.38
N VAL A 38 9.78 3.68 6.06
CA VAL A 38 11.04 3.41 6.76
C VAL A 38 10.73 2.55 8.00
N PRO A 39 11.47 1.45 8.27
CA PRO A 39 11.30 0.69 9.50
C PRO A 39 11.35 1.61 10.73
N GLY A 40 10.47 1.38 11.71
CA GLY A 40 10.43 2.21 12.92
C GLY A 40 9.75 3.58 12.76
N THR A 41 9.11 3.88 11.61
CA THR A 41 8.34 5.13 11.42
C THR A 41 6.82 4.88 11.30
N PRO A 42 6.14 4.47 12.38
CA PRO A 42 4.71 4.14 12.36
C PRO A 42 3.81 5.32 11.96
N GLN A 43 4.28 6.56 12.13
CA GLN A 43 3.58 7.77 11.71
C GLN A 43 3.36 7.84 10.20
N GLN A 44 4.28 7.28 9.39
CA GLN A 44 4.13 7.24 7.93
C GLN A 44 2.93 6.39 7.48
N ASN A 45 2.46 5.47 8.33
CA ASN A 45 1.30 4.62 8.08
C ASN A 45 0.07 5.02 8.92
N GLY A 46 0.08 6.22 9.53
CA GLY A 46 -0.96 6.63 10.46
C GLY A 46 -2.36 6.73 9.84
N VAL A 47 -2.46 7.19 8.60
CA VAL A 47 -3.74 7.29 7.87
C VAL A 47 -4.32 5.90 7.60
N SER A 48 -3.50 4.97 7.09
CA SER A 48 -3.91 3.59 6.83
C SER A 48 -4.37 2.89 8.11
N LYS A 49 -3.64 3.08 9.23
CA LYS A 49 -4.03 2.52 10.53
C LYS A 49 -5.38 3.06 11.03
N ARG A 50 -5.61 4.36 10.89
CA ARG A 50 -6.89 5.00 11.29
C ARG A 50 -8.05 4.48 10.44
N MET A 51 -7.86 4.42 9.13
CA MET A 51 -8.89 3.93 8.21
C MET A 51 -9.20 2.44 8.46
N ASN A 52 -8.17 1.61 8.68
CA ASN A 52 -8.36 0.20 9.01
C ASN A 52 -9.16 0.02 10.29
N ARG A 53 -8.98 0.89 11.30
CA ARG A 53 -9.81 0.84 12.51
C ARG A 53 -11.28 1.14 12.19
N THR A 54 -11.56 2.20 11.43
CA THR A 54 -12.93 2.58 11.05
C THR A 54 -13.63 1.55 10.16
N ILE A 55 -12.90 0.80 9.32
CA ILE A 55 -13.48 -0.24 8.46
C ILE A 55 -13.80 -1.52 9.25
N MET A 56 -13.02 -1.80 10.30
CA MET A 56 -13.17 -3.00 11.13
C MET A 56 -14.18 -2.83 12.28
N GLU A 57 -14.63 -1.59 12.53
CA GLU A 57 -15.75 -1.25 13.42
C GLU A 57 -17.09 -1.36 12.70
#